data_AF-E9I8G9-F1
#
_entry.id   AF-E9I8G9-F1
#
_cell.length_a   1.000
_cell.length_b   1.000
_cell.length_c   1.000
_cell.angle_alpha   90.00
_cell.angle_beta   90.00
_cell.angle_gamma   90.00
#
_symmetry.space_group_name_H-M   'P 1'
#
loop_
_entity.id
_entity.type
_entity.pdbx_description
1 polymer ?
#
loop_
_entity_poly.entity_id
_entity_poly.type
_entity_poly.pdbx_seq_one_letter_code
_entity_poly.pdbx_strand_id
1 'polypeptide(L)'
;MQTAFSPLRGSVINHKRLAEHPPEKLISTRGCVIRVGRVRHLAQWIVFACSKCNLQKLVKQWQETYTLPKKCDVCGVSKFYPVLDSFCTKTVLCQIIRIQEPLNDDQVILCVVCF
;
A
#
# COMPACT_ATOMS: atom_id res chain seq x y z
N MET A 1 18.83 1.27 23.81
CA MET A 1 19.29 1.40 22.40
C MET A 1 18.47 2.50 21.76
N GLN A 2 19.07 3.68 21.55
CA GLN A 2 18.44 4.79 20.82
C GLN A 2 18.73 4.59 19.33
N THR A 3 17.69 4.30 18.54
CA THR A 3 17.83 4.24 17.08
C THR A 3 17.80 5.66 16.55
N ALA A 4 18.96 6.17 16.12
CA ALA A 4 19.05 7.45 15.42
C ALA A 4 18.42 7.30 14.03
N PHE A 5 17.22 7.85 13.85
CA PHE A 5 16.65 8.03 12.51
C PHE A 5 17.32 9.26 11.89
N SER A 6 18.02 9.07 10.78
CA SER A 6 18.54 10.16 9.96
C SER A 6 17.41 11.11 9.57
N PRO A 7 17.64 12.44 9.54
CA PRO A 7 16.59 13.39 9.14
C PRO A 7 16.22 13.13 7.68
N LEU A 8 15.00 12.65 7.46
CA LEU A 8 14.41 12.57 6.13
C LEU A 8 14.38 13.99 5.56
N ARG A 9 15.08 14.24 4.45
CA ARG A 9 15.02 15.50 3.68
C ARG A 9 13.65 15.61 2.99
N GLY A 10 12.60 15.87 3.77
CA GLY A 10 11.26 16.20 3.29
C GLY A 10 10.81 17.53 3.88
N SER A 11 10.05 18.31 3.14
CA SER A 11 9.42 19.51 3.70
C SER A 11 8.47 19.10 4.82
N VAL A 12 8.62 19.72 5.99
CA VAL A 12 7.61 19.59 7.06
C VAL A 12 6.41 20.42 6.63
N ILE A 13 5.28 19.76 6.37
CA ILE A 13 4.06 20.42 5.92
C ILE A 13 2.92 20.14 6.89
N ASN A 14 2.06 21.15 7.06
CA ASN A 14 0.78 21.02 7.75
C ASN A 14 -0.24 20.33 6.82
N HIS A 15 -1.23 19.65 7.40
CA HIS A 15 -2.31 19.01 6.64
C HIS A 15 -2.95 19.92 5.58
N LYS A 16 -3.15 21.21 5.87
CA LYS A 16 -3.78 22.17 4.94
C LYS A 16 -3.06 22.28 3.59
N ARG A 17 -1.77 21.92 3.56
CA ARG A 17 -0.92 21.99 2.36
C ARG A 17 -0.69 20.61 1.73
N LEU A 18 -1.27 19.56 2.31
CA LEU A 18 -1.13 18.18 1.82
C LEU A 18 -1.82 18.00 0.46
N ALA A 19 -3.02 18.57 0.29
CA ALA A 19 -3.78 18.49 -0.96
C ALA A 19 -3.12 19.26 -2.12
N GLU A 20 -2.29 20.25 -1.80
CA GLU A 20 -1.56 21.08 -2.77
C GLU A 20 -0.21 20.47 -3.15
N HIS A 21 0.24 19.44 -2.42
CA HIS A 21 1.53 18.81 -2.63
C HIS A 21 1.45 17.69 -3.68
N PRO A 22 2.42 17.60 -4.62
CA PRO A 22 2.46 16.52 -5.59
C PRO A 22 2.57 15.15 -4.89
N PRO A 23 1.84 14.11 -5.34
CA PRO A 23 1.86 12.79 -4.72
C PRO A 23 3.22 12.09 -4.77
N GLU A 24 4.15 12.56 -5.62
CA GLU A 24 5.51 12.02 -5.76
C GLU A 24 6.54 12.67 -4.83
N LYS A 25 6.17 13.69 -4.06
CA LYS A 25 7.09 14.36 -3.12
C LYS A 25 6.98 13.76 -1.72
N LEU A 26 8.14 13.50 -1.12
CA LEU A 26 8.25 13.11 0.29
C LEU A 26 7.84 14.27 1.20
N ILE A 27 7.02 13.95 2.18
CA ILE A 27 6.51 14.89 3.18
C ILE A 27 6.85 14.38 4.58
N SER A 28 6.99 15.31 5.52
CA SER A 28 7.11 15.00 6.94
C SER A 28 5.99 15.73 7.69
N THR A 29 5.35 15.05 8.63
CA THR A 29 4.32 15.64 9.52
C THR A 29 4.52 15.13 10.95
N ARG A 30 3.98 15.87 11.92
CA ARG A 30 4.05 15.54 13.34
C ARG A 30 2.70 15.85 13.98
N GLY A 31 2.20 14.91 14.77
CA GLY A 31 0.98 15.09 15.54
C GLY A 31 0.79 14.00 16.59
N CYS A 32 -0.36 14.02 17.25
CA CYS A 32 -0.78 13.01 18.21
C CYS A 32 -1.46 11.85 17.49
N VAL A 33 -1.07 10.61 17.77
CA VAL A 33 -1.78 9.43 17.26
C VAL A 33 -3.09 9.28 18.03
N ILE A 34 -4.22 9.44 17.35
CA ILE A 34 -5.55 9.37 17.96
C ILE A 34 -6.25 8.04 17.71
N ARG A 35 -5.86 7.31 16.66
CA ARG A 35 -6.41 5.99 16.36
C ARG A 35 -5.40 5.14 15.60
N VAL A 36 -5.30 3.89 16.00
CA VAL A 36 -4.51 2.87 15.32
C VAL A 36 -5.46 1.79 14.81
N GLY A 37 -5.46 1.57 13.50
CA GLY A 37 -6.24 0.51 12.85
C GLY A 37 -5.62 -0.86 13.10
N ARG A 38 -6.37 -1.92 12.76
CA ARG A 38 -5.80 -3.28 12.75
C ARG A 38 -4.78 -3.41 11.63
N VAL A 39 -3.76 -4.23 11.86
CA VAL A 39 -2.82 -4.66 10.82
C VAL A 39 -3.59 -5.50 9.79
N ARG A 40 -3.29 -5.29 8.51
CA ARG A 40 -3.86 -6.02 7.36
C ARG A 40 -2.74 -6.51 6.46
N HIS A 41 -2.96 -7.62 5.77
CA HIS A 41 -2.07 -8.07 4.70
C HIS A 41 -2.52 -7.44 3.38
N LEU A 42 -1.64 -6.71 2.73
CA LEU A 42 -1.84 -6.26 1.35
C LEU A 42 -0.98 -7.11 0.43
N ALA A 43 -1.62 -7.79 -0.52
CA ALA A 43 -0.87 -8.42 -1.59
C ALA A 43 -0.24 -7.33 -2.47
N GLN A 44 1.05 -7.42 -2.73
CA GLN A 44 1.76 -6.58 -3.70
C GLN A 44 1.90 -7.30 -5.04
N TRP A 45 2.06 -8.62 -4.99
CA TRP A 45 2.25 -9.47 -6.15
C TRP A 45 1.49 -10.77 -5.93
N ILE A 46 0.71 -11.20 -6.92
CA ILE A 46 -0.02 -12.46 -6.89
C ILE A 46 0.28 -13.21 -8.19
N VAL A 47 0.58 -14.51 -8.05
CA VAL A 47 0.64 -15.41 -9.20
C VAL A 47 -0.76 -15.89 -9.55
N PHE A 48 -1.10 -15.85 -10.83
CA PHE A 48 -2.36 -16.34 -11.38
C PHE A 48 -2.10 -17.44 -12.40
N ALA A 49 -2.80 -18.56 -12.29
CA ALA A 49 -2.76 -19.63 -13.27
C ALA A 49 -4.00 -19.61 -14.16
N CYS A 50 -3.78 -19.81 -15.46
CA CYS A 50 -4.86 -19.93 -16.43
C CYS A 50 -5.66 -21.21 -16.18
N SER A 51 -6.98 -21.11 -16.08
CA SER A 51 -7.86 -22.26 -15.82
C SER A 51 -7.87 -23.34 -16.92
N LYS A 52 -7.41 -23.02 -18.14
CA LYS A 52 -7.40 -23.95 -19.27
C LYS A 52 -6.03 -24.58 -19.53
N CYS A 53 -4.97 -23.78 -19.54
CA CYS A 53 -3.62 -24.24 -19.89
C CYS A 53 -2.60 -24.15 -18.75
N ASN A 54 -3.03 -23.75 -17.55
CA ASN A 54 -2.19 -23.61 -16.35
C ASN A 54 -0.99 -22.66 -16.48
N LEU A 55 -0.91 -21.86 -17.57
CA LEU A 55 0.10 -20.83 -17.71
C LEU A 55 0.00 -19.83 -16.56
N GLN A 56 1.12 -19.64 -15.86
CA GLN A 56 1.21 -18.73 -14.73
C GLN A 56 1.59 -17.32 -15.17
N LYS A 57 1.00 -16.32 -14.52
CA LYS A 57 1.30 -14.90 -14.70
C LYS A 57 1.44 -14.22 -13.34
N LEU A 58 2.52 -13.46 -13.17
CA LEU A 58 2.71 -12.62 -12.00
C LEU A 58 2.05 -11.26 -12.24
N VAL A 59 1.14 -10.85 -11.36
CA VAL A 59 0.42 -9.58 -11.47
C VAL A 59 0.65 -8.71 -10.24
N LYS A 60 1.12 -7.48 -10.48
CA LYS A 60 1.23 -6.45 -9.45
C LYS A 60 -0.17 -6.01 -9.00
N GLN A 61 -0.39 -6.03 -7.71
CA GLN A 61 -1.60 -5.55 -7.06
C GLN A 61 -1.34 -4.12 -6.59
N TRP A 62 -2.22 -3.20 -6.98
CA TRP A 62 -2.09 -1.80 -6.62
C TRP A 62 -3.01 -1.48 -5.44
N GLN A 63 -2.41 -1.06 -4.33
CA GLN A 63 -3.12 -0.71 -3.10
C GLN A 63 -4.03 -1.85 -2.61
N GLU A 64 -5.32 -1.58 -2.39
CA GLU A 64 -6.33 -2.56 -1.97
C GLU A 64 -7.08 -3.19 -3.17
N THR A 65 -6.62 -2.99 -4.42
CA THR A 65 -7.34 -3.46 -5.61
C THR A 65 -6.85 -4.84 -6.07
N TYR A 66 -7.74 -5.82 -6.03
CA TYR A 66 -7.49 -7.14 -6.60
C TYR A 66 -7.56 -7.11 -8.13
N THR A 67 -6.41 -7.17 -8.78
CA THR A 67 -6.26 -7.07 -10.24
C THR A 67 -6.00 -8.45 -10.84
N LEU A 68 -6.88 -8.86 -11.75
CA LEU A 68 -6.78 -10.12 -12.51
C LEU A 68 -6.08 -9.91 -13.87
N PRO A 69 -5.39 -10.93 -14.40
CA PRO A 69 -4.93 -10.90 -15.78
C PRO A 69 -6.11 -10.80 -16.75
N LYS A 70 -6.01 -9.91 -17.76
CA LYS A 70 -7.09 -9.68 -18.73
C LYS A 70 -7.34 -10.89 -19.65
N LYS A 71 -6.26 -11.55 -20.10
CA LYS A 71 -6.32 -12.64 -21.08
C LYS A 71 -5.07 -13.52 -20.99
N CYS A 72 -5.22 -14.81 -21.30
CA CYS A 72 -4.11 -15.75 -21.41
C CYS A 72 -3.43 -15.60 -22.78
N ASP A 73 -2.10 -15.52 -22.80
CA ASP A 73 -1.33 -15.30 -24.03
C ASP A 73 -1.31 -16.53 -24.94
N VAL A 74 -1.58 -17.72 -24.38
CA VAL A 74 -1.51 -19.00 -25.11
C VAL A 74 -2.89 -19.44 -25.61
N CYS A 75 -3.88 -19.52 -24.72
CA CYS A 75 -5.20 -20.07 -25.08
C CYS A 75 -6.31 -19.02 -25.15
N GLY A 76 -6.00 -17.75 -24.89
CA GLY A 76 -6.92 -16.65 -25.07
C GLY A 76 -8.07 -16.54 -24.07
N VAL A 77 -8.18 -17.42 -23.09
CA VAL A 77 -9.23 -17.34 -22.06
C VAL A 77 -8.91 -16.26 -21.02
N SER A 78 -9.94 -15.69 -20.40
CA SER A 78 -9.83 -14.67 -19.34
C SER A 78 -10.11 -15.21 -17.94
N LYS A 79 -10.19 -16.54 -17.78
CA LYS A 79 -10.49 -17.19 -16.51
C LYS A 79 -9.20 -17.69 -15.85
N PHE A 80 -8.89 -17.11 -14.70
CA PHE A 80 -7.69 -17.37 -13.91
C PHE A 80 -8.04 -17.68 -12.47
N TYR A 81 -7.16 -18.40 -11.76
CA TYR A 81 -7.24 -18.60 -10.32
C TYR A 81 -5.90 -18.21 -9.67
N PRO A 82 -5.92 -17.68 -8.43
CA PRO A 82 -4.70 -17.30 -7.73
C PRO A 82 -3.93 -18.53 -7.23
N VAL A 83 -2.61 -18.45 -7.27
CA VAL A 83 -1.65 -19.44 -6.76
C VAL A 83 -0.93 -18.79 -5.57
N LEU A 84 -1.50 -18.99 -4.37
CA LEU A 84 -1.09 -18.29 -3.14
C LEU A 84 0.14 -18.90 -2.46
N ASP A 85 0.43 -20.17 -2.78
CA ASP A 85 1.56 -20.96 -2.29
C ASP A 85 2.86 -20.71 -3.09
N SER A 86 2.81 -19.90 -4.14
CA SER A 86 4.00 -19.52 -4.91
C SER A 86 4.90 -18.57 -4.13
N PHE A 87 6.21 -18.83 -4.13
CA PHE A 87 7.25 -17.92 -3.61
C PHE A 87 7.24 -16.54 -4.28
N CYS A 88 6.65 -16.41 -5.46
CA CYS A 88 6.53 -15.14 -6.17
C CYS A 88 5.36 -14.28 -5.67
N THR A 89 4.42 -14.87 -4.93
CA THR A 89 3.33 -14.13 -4.27
C THR A 89 3.91 -13.38 -3.07
N LYS A 90 3.79 -12.05 -3.06
CA LYS A 90 4.35 -11.19 -2.02
C LYS A 90 3.24 -10.41 -1.34
N THR A 91 3.21 -10.47 -0.02
CA THR A 91 2.33 -9.66 0.83
C THR A 91 3.15 -8.76 1.73
N VAL A 92 2.65 -7.56 1.98
CA VAL A 92 3.19 -6.60 2.94
C VAL A 92 2.18 -6.40 4.06
N LEU A 93 2.65 -6.22 5.29
CA LEU A 93 1.75 -5.84 6.38
C LEU A 93 1.52 -4.34 6.30
N CYS A 94 0.27 -3.88 6.35
CA CYS A 94 -0.04 -2.46 6.42
C CYS A 94 -1.00 -2.15 7.55
N GLN A 95 -0.88 -0.95 8.10
CA GLN A 95 -1.69 -0.44 9.18
C GLN A 95 -2.05 1.02 8.89
N ILE A 96 -3.31 1.35 9.17
CA ILE A 96 -3.81 2.72 9.02
C ILE A 96 -3.73 3.39 10.39
N ILE A 97 -3.02 4.51 10.48
CA ILE A 97 -2.96 5.35 11.69
C ILE A 97 -3.61 6.71 11.40
N ARG A 98 -4.30 7.26 12.40
CA ARG A 98 -4.87 8.61 12.35
C ARG A 98 -4.08 9.51 13.28
N ILE A 99 -3.57 10.60 12.73
CA ILE A 99 -2.75 11.58 13.44
C ILE A 99 -3.51 12.92 13.46
N GLN A 100 -3.61 13.54 14.62
CA GLN A 100 -4.15 14.90 14.79
C GLN A 100 -3.00 15.89 15.00
N GLU A 101 -2.98 17.00 14.26
CA GLU A 101 -1.96 18.03 14.44
C GLU A 101 -2.27 18.94 15.66
N PRO A 102 -1.26 19.41 16.41
CA PRO A 102 -1.45 20.10 17.69
C PRO A 102 -1.90 21.58 17.62
N LEU A 103 -2.58 22.00 16.55
CA LEU A 103 -3.00 23.40 16.36
C LEU A 103 -4.52 23.45 16.20
N ASN A 104 -5.27 23.75 17.27
CA ASN A 104 -6.68 24.22 17.36
C ASN A 104 -7.73 23.80 16.30
N ASP A 105 -7.47 22.78 15.49
CA ASP A 105 -8.27 22.30 14.38
C ASP A 105 -8.60 20.82 14.66
N ASP A 106 -9.87 20.46 14.57
CA ASP A 106 -10.38 19.09 14.67
C ASP A 106 -9.98 18.20 13.46
N GLN A 107 -8.89 18.55 12.76
CA GLN A 107 -8.49 17.94 11.51
C GLN A 107 -7.50 16.79 11.72
N VAL A 108 -7.73 15.71 10.98
CA VAL A 108 -7.08 14.41 11.19
C VAL A 108 -6.45 13.94 9.88
N ILE A 109 -5.14 13.65 9.92
CA ILE A 109 -4.39 13.03 8.83
C ILE A 109 -4.52 11.52 8.93
N LEU A 110 -4.87 10.88 7.80
CA LEU A 110 -4.82 9.44 7.65
C LEU A 110 -3.47 9.02 7.05
N CYS A 111 -2.64 8.33 7.82
CA CYS A 111 -1.37 7.78 7.33
C CYS A 111 -1.48 6.26 7.18
N VAL A 112 -0.98 5.75 6.05
CA VAL A 112 -0.83 4.31 5.81
C VAL A 112 0.64 3.94 6.03
N VAL A 113 0.89 3.04 6.98
CA VAL A 113 2.21 2.52 7.30
C VAL A 113 2.29 1.08 6.80
N CYS A 114 3.31 0.73 6.03
CA CYS A 114 3.55 -0.63 5.55
C CYS A 114 4.91 -1.13 6.03
N PHE A 115 4.97 -2.38 6.49
CA PHE A 115 6.10 -3.06 7.15
C PHE A 115 6.66 -4.19 6.29
#